data_AF-A0A1Q4L6Y7-F1
#
_entry.id   AF-A0A1Q4L6Y7-F1
#
_cell.length_a   1.000
_cell.length_b   1.000
_cell.length_c   1.000
_cell.angle_alpha   90.00
_cell.angle_beta   90.00
_cell.angle_gamma   90.00
#
_symmetry.space_group_name_H-M   'P 1'
#
loop_
_entity.id
_entity.type
_entity.pdbx_description
1 polymer ?
#
loop_
_entity_poly.entity_id
_entity_poly.type
_entity_poly.pdbx_seq_one_letter_code
_entity_poly.pdbx_strand_id
1 'polypeptide(L)'
;MDDETRKIVLHYKNKENRELSITDVNVLDQYTTFQGSGAETELEFVDVYWPLQFLDNQLLLVDTPGANSLTEEAFSVTEKELEKAASILYLFNGQKGIDQIDLSLLKDLMNRRKKVFIVATHVDGLTEGELESVICSVQDKLKQEIDYSKSIKIYPVSSTEALQAKQTGDSRLLERSNIQELEESLMKYVNNQGYLASEIESIYYDLEVLETNILEAEEDEMEENAEIERQRQLRIQRKRLLLNREYDLVREYGLELLGYREKSVLQVIEDLKLEVTQNNQEYKKEVIQSFRDLRKRLMQDIRMNLASSDDLKREYTQYNEKMNRRYEEILGSFKEITTKLYECVAKTIEEEDSLFIENLEAGKWSVELNWPEFIQEIKEVIFGKQNIEGDDSLFINYEQERKAIEEERNKNQKKLVQITLDEKSIEKGNQEVLKDLKEDYDRNVQDMGQRPEPKEERTTKGIFIWKKEVVTGYDYTESDRWEKNKEALTENYERTVEEKLNEFDTIRHEIKAIKQNVLDEIDKLIMELENLEDTLFDDLMDVIDNQQKAAQNFYRQLEDEIMALWKIQENHMMQQFNYHTTNIEKRFIRFVEQALQEELQLIR
;
A
#
# COMPACT_ATOMS: atom_id res chain seq x y z
N MET A 1 -48.90 91.13 46.24
CA MET A 1 -48.13 89.93 45.90
C MET A 1 -47.19 89.71 47.06
N ASP A 2 -47.22 88.53 47.67
CA ASP A 2 -46.42 88.22 48.88
C ASP A 2 -44.92 88.28 48.59
N ASP A 3 -44.20 89.05 49.40
CA ASP A 3 -42.72 89.08 49.45
C ASP A 3 -42.13 87.73 49.92
N GLU A 4 -42.94 86.79 50.40
CA GLU A 4 -42.49 85.46 50.88
C GLU A 4 -42.02 84.49 49.77
N THR A 5 -42.16 84.85 48.48
CA THR A 5 -41.88 83.93 47.35
C THR A 5 -40.57 84.19 46.59
N ARG A 6 -39.85 85.29 46.90
CA ARG A 6 -38.59 85.65 46.21
C ARG A 6 -37.37 85.25 47.01
N LYS A 7 -36.57 84.35 46.48
CA LYS A 7 -35.35 83.88 47.12
C LYS A 7 -34.25 83.50 46.13
N ILE A 8 -33.01 83.55 46.59
CA ILE A 8 -31.88 82.94 45.91
C ILE A 8 -31.31 81.79 46.74
N VAL A 9 -30.89 80.74 46.05
CA VAL A 9 -30.13 79.63 46.65
C VAL A 9 -28.77 79.59 45.97
N LEU A 10 -27.73 79.84 46.76
CA LEU A 10 -26.34 79.77 46.33
C LEU A 10 -25.85 78.34 46.52
N HIS A 11 -25.37 77.70 45.46
CA HIS A 11 -24.81 76.34 45.50
C HIS A 11 -23.29 76.41 45.32
N TYR A 12 -22.55 75.92 46.29
CA TYR A 12 -21.09 75.93 46.29
C TYR A 12 -20.52 74.58 45.83
N LYS A 13 -19.31 74.57 45.24
CA LYS A 13 -18.61 73.37 44.74
C LYS A 13 -18.34 72.32 45.82
N ASN A 14 -18.34 72.72 47.09
CA ASN A 14 -18.23 71.83 48.25
C ASN A 14 -19.58 71.17 48.64
N LYS A 15 -20.64 71.40 47.86
CA LYS A 15 -22.04 70.97 48.08
C LYS A 15 -22.76 71.62 49.25
N GLU A 16 -22.24 72.72 49.78
CA GLU A 16 -22.98 73.55 50.73
C GLU A 16 -23.94 74.47 49.99
N ASN A 17 -25.11 74.71 50.59
CA ASN A 17 -26.14 75.57 50.02
C ASN A 17 -26.51 76.68 51.00
N ARG A 18 -26.67 77.90 50.49
CA ARG A 18 -27.09 79.06 51.30
C ARG A 18 -28.31 79.73 50.68
N GLU A 19 -29.38 79.82 51.46
CA GLU A 19 -30.63 80.50 51.07
C GLU A 19 -30.66 81.94 51.57
N LEU A 20 -31.04 82.87 50.70
CA LEU A 20 -31.21 84.29 51.01
C LEU A 20 -32.57 84.78 50.45
N SER A 21 -33.31 85.56 51.25
CA SER A 21 -34.54 86.22 50.79
C SER A 21 -34.20 87.50 50.02
N ILE A 22 -34.91 87.76 48.92
CA ILE A 22 -34.66 88.93 48.07
C ILE A 22 -35.62 90.06 48.46
N THR A 23 -35.12 91.05 49.22
CA THR A 23 -35.83 92.31 49.50
C THR A 23 -35.43 93.45 48.55
N ASP A 24 -34.25 93.35 47.94
CA ASP A 24 -33.74 94.26 46.91
C ASP A 24 -33.07 93.44 45.79
N VAL A 25 -33.41 93.73 44.53
CA VAL A 25 -32.87 93.04 43.35
C VAL A 25 -31.37 93.26 43.20
N ASN A 26 -30.83 94.37 43.71
CA ASN A 26 -29.40 94.68 43.68
C ASN A 26 -28.55 93.66 44.46
N VAL A 27 -29.16 92.81 45.29
CA VAL A 27 -28.46 91.69 45.96
C VAL A 27 -27.94 90.68 44.95
N LEU A 28 -28.60 90.52 43.79
CA LEU A 28 -28.17 89.62 42.73
C LEU A 28 -26.80 90.02 42.18
N ASP A 29 -26.49 91.32 42.06
CA ASP A 29 -25.24 91.81 41.51
C ASP A 29 -24.00 91.29 42.26
N GLN A 30 -24.15 90.89 43.53
CA GLN A 30 -23.08 90.31 44.35
C GLN A 30 -22.75 88.86 43.98
N TYR A 31 -23.65 88.16 43.29
CA TYR A 31 -23.57 86.72 43.02
C TYR A 31 -23.75 86.34 41.54
N THR A 32 -24.28 87.24 40.70
CA THR A 32 -24.58 86.96 39.28
C THR A 32 -23.67 87.69 38.30
N THR A 33 -22.98 88.76 38.71
CA THR A 33 -22.18 89.61 37.82
C THR A 33 -20.68 89.35 38.05
N PHE A 34 -20.10 88.46 37.25
CA PHE A 34 -18.71 88.03 37.35
C PHE A 34 -17.71 89.09 36.85
N GLN A 35 -17.57 90.19 37.57
CA GLN A 35 -16.47 91.14 37.40
C GLN A 35 -15.84 91.52 38.76
N GLY A 36 -14.99 90.64 39.27
CA GLY A 36 -13.78 91.00 40.03
C GLY A 36 -13.95 91.32 41.51
N SER A 37 -13.94 90.30 42.37
CA SER A 37 -13.75 90.43 43.81
C SER A 37 -13.19 89.19 44.55
N GLY A 38 -12.85 88.10 43.86
CA GLY A 38 -12.01 87.02 44.42
C GLY A 38 -12.63 86.13 45.50
N ALA A 39 -13.90 86.31 45.86
CA ALA A 39 -14.69 85.35 46.65
C ALA A 39 -15.30 84.21 45.77
N GLU A 40 -14.79 84.06 44.56
CA GLU A 40 -15.50 83.56 43.38
C GLU A 40 -15.10 82.15 42.94
N THR A 41 -14.12 81.51 43.59
CA THR A 41 -13.64 80.18 43.18
C THR A 41 -14.50 79.02 43.68
N GLU A 42 -15.39 79.26 44.65
CA GLU A 42 -16.15 78.23 45.37
C GLU A 42 -17.63 78.11 45.00
N LEU A 43 -18.22 79.09 44.28
CA LEU A 43 -19.63 79.04 43.85
C LEU A 43 -19.77 78.22 42.55
N GLU A 44 -20.77 77.34 42.46
CA GLU A 44 -21.03 76.47 41.30
C GLU A 44 -22.17 77.01 40.43
N PHE A 45 -23.34 77.31 41.01
CA PHE A 45 -24.46 77.98 40.33
C PHE A 45 -25.41 78.66 41.33
N VAL A 46 -26.35 79.46 40.82
CA VAL A 46 -27.32 80.21 41.64
C VAL A 46 -28.73 79.94 41.12
N ASP A 47 -29.61 79.43 41.98
CA ASP A 47 -31.04 79.35 41.67
C ASP A 47 -31.73 80.64 42.10
N VAL A 48 -32.46 81.26 41.17
CA VAL A 48 -33.26 82.46 41.42
C VAL A 48 -34.74 82.10 41.33
N TYR A 49 -35.44 82.16 42.46
CA TYR A 49 -36.88 81.94 42.52
C TYR A 49 -37.59 83.29 42.38
N TRP A 50 -38.25 83.49 41.25
CA TRP A 50 -38.98 84.71 40.93
C TRP A 50 -40.36 84.40 40.37
N PRO A 51 -41.44 85.11 40.79
CA PRO A 51 -42.79 84.85 40.29
C PRO A 51 -42.95 85.39 38.86
N LEU A 52 -42.51 84.62 37.87
CA LEU A 52 -42.68 84.91 36.45
C LEU A 52 -43.95 84.24 35.93
N GLN A 53 -44.88 85.04 35.39
CA GLN A 53 -46.21 84.55 34.97
C GLN A 53 -46.17 83.51 33.84
N PHE A 54 -45.08 83.47 33.06
CA PHE A 54 -44.94 82.58 31.90
C PHE A 54 -44.08 81.33 32.17
N LEU A 55 -43.40 81.26 33.31
CA LEU A 55 -42.75 80.03 33.77
C LEU A 55 -43.78 79.24 34.59
N ASP A 56 -44.19 78.08 34.09
CA ASP A 56 -44.93 77.14 34.91
C ASP A 56 -43.97 76.39 35.87
N ASN A 57 -44.50 75.59 36.79
CA ASN A 57 -43.67 74.83 37.74
C ASN A 57 -42.79 73.75 37.07
N GLN A 58 -42.80 73.61 35.74
CA GLN A 58 -42.07 72.58 34.98
C GLN A 58 -40.96 73.16 34.10
N LEU A 59 -40.83 74.48 34.04
CA LEU A 59 -39.82 75.16 33.22
C LEU A 59 -38.78 75.87 34.08
N LEU A 60 -37.52 75.57 33.80
CA LEU A 60 -36.36 76.26 34.34
C LEU A 60 -35.72 77.09 33.22
N LEU A 61 -35.52 78.38 33.47
CA LEU A 61 -34.70 79.21 32.60
C LEU A 61 -33.26 79.15 33.13
N VAL A 62 -32.36 78.63 32.31
CA VAL A 62 -30.93 78.56 32.62
C VAL A 62 -30.23 79.68 31.86
N ASP A 63 -29.61 80.61 32.58
CA ASP A 63 -28.71 81.60 31.98
C ASP A 63 -27.30 81.02 31.93
N THR A 64 -26.78 80.84 30.72
CA THR A 64 -25.47 80.23 30.50
C THR A 64 -24.40 81.30 30.34
N PRO A 65 -23.18 81.12 30.87
CA PRO A 65 -22.04 81.94 30.50
C PRO A 65 -21.90 82.04 28.98
N GLY A 66 -21.51 83.22 28.47
CA GLY A 66 -21.43 83.45 27.03
C GLY A 66 -20.59 82.38 26.31
N ALA A 67 -21.11 81.85 25.21
CA ALA A 67 -20.43 80.84 24.39
C ALA A 67 -19.05 81.33 23.87
N ASN A 68 -18.85 82.64 23.76
CA ASN A 68 -17.60 83.30 23.35
C ASN A 68 -16.68 83.68 24.54
N SER A 69 -16.77 82.97 25.67
CA SER A 69 -15.98 83.27 26.88
C SER A 69 -14.50 82.81 26.74
N LEU A 70 -13.60 83.52 27.42
CA LEU A 70 -12.13 83.48 27.27
C LEU A 70 -11.44 82.17 27.71
N THR A 71 -12.18 81.14 28.15
CA THR A 71 -11.62 79.89 28.75
C THR A 71 -12.44 78.66 28.39
N GLU A 72 -11.79 77.54 28.00
CA GLU A 72 -12.42 76.25 27.65
C GLU A 72 -13.36 75.71 28.74
N GLU A 73 -13.05 75.95 30.01
CA GLU A 73 -13.83 75.50 31.16
C GLU A 73 -15.26 76.10 31.17
N ALA A 74 -15.40 77.39 30.82
CA ALA A 74 -16.69 78.08 30.81
C ALA A 74 -17.59 77.59 29.65
N PHE A 75 -17.00 77.30 28.49
CA PHE A 75 -17.73 76.73 27.35
C PHE A 75 -18.23 75.30 27.66
N SER A 76 -17.44 74.48 28.37
CA SER A 76 -17.83 73.11 28.75
C SER A 76 -19.05 73.04 29.68
N VAL A 77 -19.28 74.08 30.50
CA VAL A 77 -20.46 74.19 31.36
C VAL A 77 -21.69 74.52 30.50
N THR A 78 -21.56 75.49 29.59
CA THR A 78 -22.61 75.84 28.65
C THR A 78 -23.00 74.66 27.76
N GLU A 79 -22.04 73.88 27.26
CA GLU A 79 -22.29 72.69 26.44
C GLU A 79 -23.17 71.66 27.17
N LYS A 80 -22.84 71.33 28.42
CA LYS A 80 -23.62 70.38 29.24
C LYS A 80 -25.05 70.85 29.51
N GLU A 81 -25.25 72.15 29.69
CA GLU A 81 -26.60 72.70 29.90
C GLU A 81 -27.40 72.75 28.59
N LEU A 82 -26.75 73.03 27.46
CA LEU A 82 -27.38 72.94 26.13
C LEU A 82 -27.77 71.51 25.77
N GLU A 83 -27.01 70.49 26.20
CA GLU A 83 -27.36 69.08 26.02
C GLU A 83 -28.65 68.72 26.76
N LYS A 84 -28.81 69.17 28.00
CA LYS A 84 -30.01 68.93 28.82
C LYS A 84 -31.21 69.81 28.43
N ALA A 85 -30.97 70.89 27.68
CA ALA A 85 -32.02 71.83 27.34
C ALA A 85 -33.04 71.21 26.37
N ALA A 86 -34.31 71.23 26.77
CA ALA A 86 -35.43 70.87 25.89
C ALA A 86 -35.63 71.93 24.78
N SER A 87 -35.24 73.17 25.04
CA SER A 87 -35.32 74.29 24.10
C SER A 87 -34.29 75.34 24.42
N ILE A 88 -33.84 76.05 23.40
CA ILE A 88 -32.72 76.97 23.51
C ILE A 88 -33.15 78.34 22.99
N LEU A 89 -32.92 79.38 23.78
CA LEU A 89 -33.04 80.78 23.36
C LEU A 89 -31.65 81.29 23.00
N TYR A 90 -31.33 81.30 21.71
CA TYR A 90 -30.02 81.72 21.23
C TYR A 90 -29.99 83.23 20.98
N LEU A 91 -29.19 83.96 21.75
CA LEU A 91 -29.07 85.40 21.65
C LEU A 91 -27.81 85.78 20.86
N PHE A 92 -27.96 86.57 19.79
CA PHE A 92 -26.83 87.20 19.12
C PHE A 92 -27.01 88.73 19.08
N ASN A 93 -25.93 89.47 18.84
CA ASN A 93 -26.00 90.92 18.74
C ASN A 93 -26.48 91.33 17.34
N GLY A 94 -27.67 91.91 17.25
CA GLY A 94 -28.33 92.31 16.01
C GLY A 94 -27.60 93.43 15.24
N GLN A 95 -26.68 94.16 15.87
CA GLN A 95 -25.82 95.14 15.19
C GLN A 95 -24.57 94.50 14.55
N LYS A 96 -24.15 93.32 15.03
CA LYS A 96 -22.94 92.61 14.59
C LYS A 96 -23.25 91.43 13.65
N GLY A 97 -24.43 90.83 13.78
CA GLY A 97 -24.76 89.57 13.13
C GLY A 97 -24.16 88.37 13.86
N ILE A 98 -24.08 87.23 13.17
CA ILE A 98 -23.59 85.96 13.71
C ILE A 98 -22.19 85.61 13.17
N ASP A 99 -21.33 85.10 14.03
CA ASP A 99 -19.98 84.62 13.68
C ASP A 99 -19.95 83.11 13.33
N GLN A 100 -18.79 82.59 12.94
CA GLN A 100 -18.65 81.19 12.50
C GLN A 100 -18.79 80.19 13.65
N ILE A 101 -18.36 80.56 14.86
CA ILE A 101 -18.42 79.69 16.04
C ILE A 101 -19.89 79.53 16.43
N ASP A 102 -20.62 80.65 16.51
CA ASP A 102 -22.05 80.69 16.76
C ASP A 102 -22.83 79.86 15.71
N LEU A 103 -22.45 79.96 14.43
CA LEU A 103 -23.06 79.19 13.35
C LEU A 103 -22.84 77.68 13.51
N SER A 104 -21.62 77.25 13.86
CA SER A 104 -21.32 75.84 14.09
C SER A 104 -22.12 75.27 15.26
N LEU A 105 -22.22 76.02 16.36
CA LEU A 105 -23.02 75.62 17.52
C LEU A 105 -24.51 75.51 17.17
N LEU A 106 -25.06 76.49 16.46
CA LEU A 106 -26.46 76.44 16.00
C LEU A 106 -26.72 75.25 15.08
N LYS A 107 -25.77 74.94 14.18
CA LYS A 107 -25.84 73.78 13.30
C LYS A 107 -25.91 72.47 14.09
N ASP A 108 -25.03 72.28 15.06
CA ASP A 108 -25.00 71.07 15.88
C ASP A 108 -26.30 70.91 16.69
N LEU A 109 -26.77 71.98 17.34
CA LEU A 109 -28.01 71.96 18.12
C LEU A 109 -29.24 71.66 17.24
N MET A 110 -29.32 72.26 16.05
CA MET A 110 -30.43 72.04 15.14
C MET A 110 -30.38 70.65 14.47
N ASN A 111 -29.19 70.11 14.19
CA ASN A 111 -29.00 68.76 13.67
C ASN A 111 -29.42 67.70 14.70
N ARG A 112 -29.16 67.94 15.99
CA ARG A 112 -29.71 67.15 17.12
C ARG A 112 -31.23 67.34 17.32
N ARG A 113 -31.91 67.96 16.36
CA ARG A 113 -33.37 68.23 16.34
C ARG A 113 -33.88 69.07 17.53
N LYS A 114 -33.00 69.78 18.25
CA LYS A 114 -33.42 70.64 19.37
C LYS A 114 -34.18 71.88 18.87
N LYS A 115 -35.20 72.31 19.61
CA LYS A 115 -35.92 73.55 19.31
C LYS A 115 -35.08 74.77 19.72
N VAL A 116 -34.66 75.55 18.72
CA VAL A 116 -33.97 76.83 18.92
C VAL A 116 -34.89 78.01 18.57
N PHE A 117 -34.87 79.05 19.42
CA PHE A 117 -35.41 80.38 19.17
C PHE A 117 -34.23 81.35 19.01
N ILE A 118 -34.08 81.93 17.83
CA ILE A 118 -32.93 82.80 17.52
C ILE A 118 -33.35 84.26 17.71
N VAL A 119 -32.67 85.00 18.57
CA VAL A 119 -33.01 86.38 18.93
C VAL A 119 -31.87 87.33 18.59
N ALA A 120 -32.17 88.34 17.79
CA ALA A 120 -31.25 89.43 17.50
C ALA A 120 -31.45 90.56 18.53
N THR A 121 -30.52 90.70 19.47
CA THR A 121 -30.59 91.69 20.56
C THR A 121 -29.99 93.06 20.14
N HIS A 122 -30.19 94.12 20.92
CA HIS A 122 -29.58 95.45 20.72
C HIS A 122 -30.02 96.19 19.43
N VAL A 123 -31.27 96.05 19.01
CA VAL A 123 -31.77 96.64 17.75
C VAL A 123 -32.19 98.11 17.85
N ASP A 124 -32.18 98.71 19.05
CA ASP A 124 -32.62 100.08 19.35
C ASP A 124 -31.92 101.21 18.57
N GLY A 125 -30.75 100.90 18.01
CA GLY A 125 -29.94 101.83 17.20
C GLY A 125 -30.02 101.61 15.68
N LEU A 126 -30.78 100.61 15.20
CA LEU A 126 -30.84 100.25 13.79
C LEU A 126 -32.05 100.87 13.09
N THR A 127 -31.86 101.30 11.85
CA THR A 127 -32.98 101.59 10.95
C THR A 127 -33.63 100.29 10.46
N GLU A 128 -34.88 100.37 9.99
CA GLU A 128 -35.62 99.20 9.48
C GLU A 128 -34.85 98.46 8.37
N GLY A 129 -34.21 99.20 7.44
CA GLY A 129 -33.41 98.60 6.37
C GLY A 129 -32.07 98.00 6.82
N GLU A 130 -31.44 98.55 7.86
CA GLU A 130 -30.23 97.95 8.45
C GLU A 130 -30.56 96.66 9.20
N LEU A 131 -31.66 96.66 9.95
CA LEU A 131 -32.16 95.47 10.65
C LEU A 131 -32.51 94.35 9.66
N GLU A 132 -33.25 94.68 8.59
CA GLU A 132 -33.62 93.72 7.55
C GLU A 132 -32.38 93.11 6.87
N SER A 133 -31.37 93.93 6.59
CA SER A 133 -30.09 93.48 6.01
C SER A 133 -29.36 92.48 6.91
N VAL A 134 -29.25 92.76 8.21
CA VAL A 134 -28.58 91.84 9.16
C VAL A 134 -29.37 90.53 9.29
N ILE A 135 -30.71 90.60 9.40
CA ILE A 135 -31.56 89.40 9.50
C ILE A 135 -31.41 88.54 8.24
N CYS A 136 -31.48 89.14 7.05
CA CYS A 136 -31.32 88.41 5.79
C CYS A 136 -29.95 87.72 5.71
N SER A 137 -28.88 88.43 6.10
CA SER A 137 -27.52 87.88 6.10
C SER A 137 -27.38 86.66 7.03
N VAL A 138 -27.94 86.74 8.25
CA VAL A 138 -27.91 85.63 9.22
C VAL A 138 -28.76 84.45 8.72
N GLN A 139 -29.94 84.72 8.15
CA GLN A 139 -30.78 83.67 7.57
C GLN A 139 -30.10 82.95 6.42
N ASP A 140 -29.39 83.67 5.54
CA ASP A 140 -28.69 83.06 4.41
C ASP A 140 -27.51 82.20 4.86
N LYS A 141 -26.75 82.66 5.86
CA LYS A 141 -25.69 81.86 6.50
C LYS A 141 -26.24 80.56 7.11
N LEU A 142 -27.34 80.64 7.84
CA LEU A 142 -27.96 79.48 8.46
C LEU A 142 -28.52 78.48 7.42
N LYS A 143 -29.12 78.96 6.32
CA LYS A 143 -29.60 78.09 5.23
C LYS A 143 -28.48 77.38 4.49
N GLN A 144 -27.28 77.96 4.41
CA GLN A 144 -26.13 77.34 3.75
C GLN A 144 -25.54 76.19 4.58
N GLU A 145 -25.59 76.32 5.91
CA GLU A 145 -24.94 75.39 6.83
C GLU A 145 -25.88 74.32 7.40
N ILE A 146 -27.19 74.58 7.42
CA ILE A 146 -28.19 73.73 8.08
C ILE A 146 -29.24 73.27 7.07
N ASP A 147 -29.35 71.95 6.87
CA ASP A 147 -30.37 71.34 6.01
C ASP A 147 -31.70 71.23 6.78
N TYR A 148 -32.32 72.38 7.07
CA TYR A 148 -33.56 72.46 7.84
C TYR A 148 -34.75 72.76 6.91
N SER A 149 -35.71 71.83 6.86
CA SER A 149 -36.91 71.94 6.01
C SER A 149 -37.91 73.03 6.44
N LYS A 150 -37.69 73.69 7.57
CA LYS A 150 -38.57 74.74 8.12
C LYS A 150 -37.91 76.12 8.02
N SER A 151 -38.71 77.16 7.82
CA SER A 151 -38.23 78.53 7.84
C SER A 151 -37.65 78.90 9.21
N ILE A 152 -36.39 79.38 9.21
CA ILE A 152 -35.71 79.84 10.41
C ILE A 152 -36.18 81.26 10.71
N LYS A 153 -36.95 81.40 11.79
CA LYS A 153 -37.43 82.69 12.29
C LYS A 153 -36.42 83.31 13.26
N ILE A 154 -36.05 84.55 13.00
CA ILE A 154 -35.21 85.37 13.87
C ILE A 154 -36.10 86.44 14.50
N TYR A 155 -36.02 86.62 15.81
CA TYR A 155 -36.79 87.61 16.56
C TYR A 155 -35.90 88.82 16.87
N PRO A 156 -36.05 89.96 16.18
CA PRO A 156 -35.32 91.17 16.54
C PRO A 156 -35.94 91.79 17.79
N VAL A 157 -35.11 92.12 18.77
CA VAL A 157 -35.56 92.57 20.09
C VAL A 157 -34.63 93.66 20.64
N SER A 158 -35.24 94.75 21.11
CA SER A 158 -34.58 95.72 21.97
C SER A 158 -35.04 95.53 23.41
N SER A 159 -34.22 94.87 24.22
CA SER A 159 -34.55 94.64 25.64
C SER A 159 -34.59 95.95 26.45
N THR A 160 -33.81 96.96 26.05
CA THR A 160 -33.74 98.28 26.71
C THR A 160 -35.02 99.08 26.49
N GLU A 161 -35.47 99.18 25.24
CA GLU A 161 -36.73 99.83 24.88
C GLU A 161 -37.93 99.07 25.47
N ALA A 162 -37.90 97.73 25.44
CA ALA A 162 -38.93 96.88 26.03
C ALA A 162 -39.09 97.10 27.54
N LEU A 163 -37.97 97.16 28.27
CA LEU A 163 -37.98 97.39 29.72
C LEU A 163 -38.51 98.79 30.05
N GLN A 164 -38.02 99.82 29.35
CA GLN A 164 -38.48 101.19 29.54
C GLN A 164 -39.98 101.31 29.26
N ALA A 165 -40.45 100.70 28.17
CA ALA A 165 -41.87 100.70 27.79
C ALA A 165 -42.76 100.06 28.86
N LYS A 166 -42.34 98.93 29.43
CA LYS A 166 -43.09 98.24 30.50
C LYS A 166 -43.09 99.02 31.82
N GLN A 167 -42.02 99.76 32.12
CA GLN A 167 -41.92 100.60 33.32
C GLN A 167 -42.75 101.89 33.21
N THR A 168 -42.78 102.53 32.04
CA THR A 168 -43.49 103.80 31.81
C THR A 168 -44.92 103.61 31.31
N GLY A 169 -45.28 102.41 30.86
CA GLY A 169 -46.56 102.12 30.21
C GLY A 169 -46.66 102.65 28.78
N ASP A 170 -45.54 102.92 28.10
CA ASP A 170 -45.51 103.47 26.74
C ASP A 170 -45.73 102.38 25.67
N SER A 171 -46.93 102.34 25.10
CA SER A 171 -47.30 101.36 24.07
C SER A 171 -46.52 101.51 22.76
N ARG A 172 -46.07 102.73 22.40
CA ARG A 172 -45.31 102.94 21.15
C ARG A 172 -43.89 102.42 21.27
N LEU A 173 -43.28 102.63 22.44
CA LEU A 173 -41.95 102.11 22.72
C LEU A 173 -41.97 100.58 22.84
N LEU A 174 -43.07 100.00 23.35
CA LEU A 174 -43.26 98.55 23.41
C LEU A 174 -43.33 97.93 22.01
N GLU A 175 -44.11 98.53 21.11
CA GLU A 175 -44.23 98.09 19.70
C GLU A 175 -42.87 98.20 18.99
N ARG A 176 -42.15 99.32 19.15
CA ARG A 176 -40.83 99.53 18.57
C ARG A 176 -39.76 98.54 19.04
N SER A 177 -39.85 98.10 20.30
CA SER A 177 -38.90 97.12 20.87
C SER A 177 -39.03 95.70 20.28
N ASN A 178 -40.15 95.41 19.62
CA ASN A 178 -40.53 94.12 19.04
C ASN A 178 -40.48 92.90 20.00
N ILE A 179 -40.40 93.13 21.32
CA ILE A 179 -40.38 92.05 22.33
C ILE A 179 -41.67 91.23 22.33
N GLN A 180 -42.80 91.84 21.96
CA GLN A 180 -44.13 91.22 22.03
C GLN A 180 -44.22 89.97 21.17
N GLU A 181 -43.63 90.00 19.96
CA GLU A 181 -43.66 88.86 19.04
C GLU A 181 -42.90 87.65 19.60
N LEU A 182 -41.76 87.88 20.27
CA LEU A 182 -41.01 86.83 20.96
C LEU A 182 -41.80 86.28 22.15
N GLU A 183 -42.36 87.16 22.98
CA GLU A 183 -43.15 86.78 24.17
C GLU A 183 -44.39 85.96 23.79
N GLU A 184 -45.15 86.38 22.78
CA GLU A 184 -46.30 85.62 22.27
C GLU A 184 -45.88 84.24 21.74
N SER A 185 -44.75 84.17 21.03
CA SER A 185 -44.24 82.92 20.49
C SER A 185 -43.78 81.96 21.59
N LEU A 186 -43.11 82.47 22.63
CA LEU A 186 -42.67 81.69 23.78
C LEU A 186 -43.87 81.24 24.62
N MET A 187 -44.82 82.13 24.91
CA MET A 187 -46.05 81.77 25.64
C MET A 187 -46.85 80.71 24.88
N LYS A 188 -47.00 80.84 23.57
CA LYS A 188 -47.66 79.82 22.75
C LYS A 188 -46.91 78.49 22.79
N TYR A 189 -45.58 78.52 22.76
CA TYR A 189 -44.75 77.32 22.85
C TYR A 189 -44.91 76.60 24.19
N VAL A 190 -44.85 77.36 25.29
CA VAL A 190 -45.03 76.85 26.67
C VAL A 190 -46.45 76.34 26.89
N ASN A 191 -47.48 77.12 26.54
CA ASN A 191 -48.88 76.75 26.73
C ASN A 191 -49.28 75.48 25.95
N ASN A 192 -48.68 75.28 24.78
CA ASN A 192 -48.88 74.06 23.98
C ASN A 192 -47.95 72.92 24.37
N GLN A 193 -47.15 73.07 25.43
CA GLN A 193 -46.15 72.09 25.86
C GLN A 193 -45.18 71.66 24.75
N GLY A 194 -44.82 72.59 23.87
CA GLY A 194 -43.95 72.31 22.72
C GLY A 194 -42.55 71.83 23.13
N TYR A 195 -42.14 72.08 24.38
CA TYR A 195 -40.90 71.59 24.97
C TYR A 195 -40.87 70.06 25.07
N LEU A 196 -42.01 69.42 25.39
CA LEU A 196 -42.10 67.95 25.43
C LEU A 196 -41.87 67.34 24.04
N ALA A 197 -42.47 67.93 23.00
CA ALA A 197 -42.28 67.46 21.63
C ALA A 197 -40.83 67.65 21.15
N SER A 198 -40.20 68.77 21.51
CA SER A 198 -38.78 69.03 21.19
C SER A 198 -37.84 68.05 21.88
N GLU A 199 -38.09 67.76 23.16
CA GLU A 199 -37.32 66.76 23.92
C GLU A 199 -37.44 65.37 23.29
N ILE A 200 -38.66 64.96 22.92
CA ILE A 200 -38.91 63.69 22.24
C ILE A 200 -38.14 63.59 20.90
N GLU A 201 -38.13 64.65 20.10
CA GLU A 201 -37.38 64.69 18.83
C GLU A 201 -35.86 64.60 19.03
N SER A 202 -35.33 65.25 20.07
CA SER A 202 -33.91 65.13 20.46
C SER A 202 -33.57 63.70 20.87
N ILE A 203 -34.43 63.07 21.69
CA ILE A 203 -34.25 61.67 22.12
C ILE A 203 -34.31 60.71 20.92
N TYR A 204 -35.21 60.93 19.96
CA TYR A 204 -35.27 60.12 18.75
C TYR A 204 -34.00 60.23 17.91
N TYR A 205 -33.43 61.42 17.80
CA TYR A 205 -32.14 61.58 17.13
C TYR A 205 -31.03 60.80 17.83
N ASP A 206 -30.94 60.89 19.16
CA ASP A 206 -29.95 60.14 19.94
C ASP A 206 -30.13 58.62 19.78
N LEU A 207 -31.38 58.14 19.73
CA LEU A 207 -31.71 56.74 19.47
C LEU A 207 -31.23 56.30 18.07
N GLU A 208 -31.50 57.08 17.02
CA GLU A 208 -31.06 56.77 15.64
C GLU A 208 -29.53 56.66 15.54
N VAL A 209 -28.80 57.55 16.21
CA VAL A 209 -27.33 57.51 16.27
C VAL A 209 -26.85 56.26 17.01
N LEU A 210 -27.47 55.94 18.15
CA LEU A 210 -27.12 54.73 18.91
C LEU A 210 -27.40 53.44 18.12
N GLU A 211 -28.54 53.34 17.43
CA GLU A 211 -28.87 52.20 16.59
C GLU A 211 -27.85 52.01 15.47
N THR A 212 -27.42 53.10 14.82
CA THR A 212 -26.40 53.06 13.77
C THR A 212 -25.06 52.54 14.32
N ASN A 213 -24.62 53.08 15.46
CA ASN A 213 -23.36 52.65 16.09
C ASN A 213 -23.41 51.17 16.54
N ILE A 214 -24.56 50.68 17.00
CA ILE A 214 -24.74 49.27 17.36
C ILE A 214 -24.62 48.39 16.13
N LEU A 215 -25.27 48.75 15.02
CA LEU A 215 -25.21 48.00 13.76
C LEU A 215 -23.78 47.90 13.22
N GLU A 216 -23.04 49.01 13.22
CA GLU A 216 -21.63 49.01 12.80
C GLU A 216 -20.77 48.11 13.69
N ALA A 217 -20.96 48.17 15.01
CA ALA A 217 -20.23 47.32 15.96
C ALA A 217 -20.57 45.82 15.80
N GLU A 218 -21.83 45.48 15.52
CA GLU A 218 -22.26 44.10 15.24
C GLU A 218 -21.66 43.58 13.91
N GLU A 219 -21.57 44.42 12.88
CA GLU A 219 -20.93 44.07 11.60
C GLU A 219 -19.43 43.80 11.77
N ASP A 220 -18.72 44.68 12.49
CA ASP A 220 -17.30 44.49 12.84
C ASP A 220 -17.07 43.18 13.62
N GLU A 221 -17.91 42.89 14.63
CA GLU A 221 -17.81 41.64 15.40
C GLU A 221 -18.08 40.41 14.52
N MET A 222 -19.03 40.49 13.59
CA MET A 222 -19.31 39.42 12.63
C MET A 222 -18.11 39.16 11.70
N GLU A 223 -17.47 40.20 11.17
CA GLU A 223 -16.28 40.07 10.33
C GLU A 223 -15.10 39.45 11.10
N GLU A 224 -14.84 39.91 12.32
CA GLU A 224 -13.79 39.35 13.17
C GLU A 224 -14.04 37.86 13.47
N ASN A 225 -15.28 37.51 13.84
CA ASN A 225 -15.66 36.12 14.09
C ASN A 225 -15.55 35.25 12.82
N ALA A 226 -15.90 35.77 11.65
CA ALA A 226 -15.76 35.07 10.39
C ALA A 226 -14.28 34.81 10.04
N GLU A 227 -13.38 35.77 10.30
CA GLU A 227 -11.94 35.59 10.09
C GLU A 227 -11.34 34.59 11.10
N ILE A 228 -11.74 34.62 12.37
CA ILE A 228 -11.34 33.62 13.36
C ILE A 228 -11.74 32.21 12.92
N GLU A 229 -12.98 32.03 12.45
CA GLU A 229 -13.47 30.74 11.97
C GLU A 229 -12.73 30.30 10.69
N ARG A 230 -12.44 31.23 9.78
CA ARG A 230 -11.61 30.95 8.58
C ARG A 230 -10.21 30.48 8.96
N GLN A 231 -9.55 31.14 9.91
CA GLN A 231 -8.24 30.73 10.41
C GLN A 231 -8.28 29.36 11.09
N ARG A 232 -9.36 29.06 11.84
CA ARG A 232 -9.58 27.75 12.45
C ARG A 232 -9.71 26.67 11.38
N GLN A 233 -10.49 26.90 10.33
CA GLN A 233 -10.64 25.95 9.21
C GLN A 233 -9.31 25.71 8.48
N LEU A 234 -8.50 26.75 8.24
CA LEU A 234 -7.17 26.60 7.64
C LEU A 234 -6.21 25.79 8.52
N ARG A 235 -6.25 25.98 9.85
CA ARG A 235 -5.46 25.16 10.79
C ARG A 235 -5.87 23.69 10.76
N ILE A 236 -7.18 23.42 10.72
CA ILE A 236 -7.71 22.06 10.57
C ILE A 236 -7.25 21.43 9.25
N GLN A 237 -7.35 22.15 8.13
CA GLN A 237 -6.89 21.67 6.82
C GLN A 237 -5.39 21.38 6.81
N ARG A 238 -4.56 22.28 7.35
CA ARG A 238 -3.11 22.06 7.46
C ARG A 238 -2.78 20.83 8.31
N LYS A 239 -3.46 20.66 9.46
CA LYS A 239 -3.27 19.49 10.32
C LYS A 239 -3.64 18.20 9.59
N ARG A 240 -4.76 18.19 8.85
CA ARG A 240 -5.16 17.03 8.01
C ARG A 240 -4.12 16.74 6.93
N LEU A 241 -3.59 17.74 6.24
CA LEU A 241 -2.57 17.56 5.21
C LEU A 241 -1.25 17.00 5.77
N LEU A 242 -0.79 17.52 6.90
CA LEU A 242 0.39 17.00 7.59
C LEU A 242 0.18 15.54 8.00
N LEU A 243 -0.99 15.23 8.57
CA LEU A 243 -1.32 13.87 8.98
C LEU A 243 -1.33 12.90 7.79
N ASN A 244 -2.01 13.25 6.69
CA ASN A 244 -2.00 12.41 5.48
C ASN A 244 -0.58 12.13 5.00
N ARG A 245 0.29 13.16 4.99
CA ARG A 245 1.69 13.01 4.60
C ARG A 245 2.46 12.07 5.53
N GLU A 246 2.21 12.09 6.83
CA GLU A 246 2.89 11.21 7.78
C GLU A 246 2.49 9.75 7.58
N TYR A 247 1.21 9.46 7.34
CA TYR A 247 0.74 8.12 7.00
C TYR A 247 1.22 7.66 5.62
N ASP A 248 1.31 8.58 4.65
CA ASP A 248 1.87 8.29 3.32
C ASP A 248 3.33 7.84 3.43
N LEU A 249 4.14 8.44 4.31
CA LEU A 249 5.53 8.03 4.54
C LEU A 249 5.62 6.61 5.11
N VAL A 250 4.75 6.26 6.06
CA VAL A 250 4.68 4.89 6.60
C VAL A 250 4.32 3.92 5.49
N ARG A 251 3.31 4.25 4.68
CA ARG A 251 2.86 3.42 3.56
C ARG A 251 3.95 3.21 2.52
N GLU A 252 4.59 4.29 2.07
CA GLU A 252 5.68 4.24 1.08
C GLU A 252 6.82 3.36 1.58
N TYR A 253 7.25 3.54 2.83
CA TYR A 253 8.30 2.74 3.43
C TYR A 253 7.92 1.26 3.54
N GLY A 254 6.71 0.94 3.99
CA GLY A 254 6.26 -0.45 4.07
C GLY A 254 6.16 -1.13 2.69
N LEU A 255 5.70 -0.41 1.66
CA LEU A 255 5.69 -0.92 0.29
C LEU A 255 7.13 -1.15 -0.24
N GLU A 256 8.06 -0.27 0.11
CA GLU A 256 9.48 -0.44 -0.23
C GLU A 256 10.05 -1.72 0.40
N LEU A 257 9.79 -1.95 1.69
CA LEU A 257 10.20 -3.17 2.39
C LEU A 257 9.63 -4.43 1.74
N LEU A 258 8.34 -4.43 1.38
CA LEU A 258 7.71 -5.57 0.70
C LEU A 258 8.34 -5.84 -0.67
N GLY A 259 8.77 -4.79 -1.39
CA GLY A 259 9.47 -4.89 -2.67
C GLY A 259 10.85 -5.58 -2.57
N TYR A 260 11.54 -5.48 -1.43
CA TYR A 260 12.87 -6.10 -1.27
C TYR A 260 12.83 -7.62 -1.04
N ARG A 261 11.68 -8.16 -0.62
CA ARG A 261 11.53 -9.57 -0.24
C ARG A 261 11.73 -10.55 -1.40
N GLU A 262 11.36 -10.13 -2.60
CA GLU A 262 11.48 -10.96 -3.81
C GLU A 262 12.93 -11.40 -4.04
N LYS A 263 13.89 -10.52 -3.73
CA LYS A 263 15.32 -10.78 -3.91
C LYS A 263 15.81 -11.94 -3.03
N SER A 264 15.38 -11.99 -1.77
CA SER A 264 15.76 -13.06 -0.84
C SER A 264 15.24 -14.42 -1.29
N VAL A 265 13.98 -14.47 -1.77
CA VAL A 265 13.36 -15.69 -2.28
C VAL A 265 14.02 -16.15 -3.58
N LEU A 266 14.30 -15.24 -4.51
CA LEU A 266 14.99 -15.54 -5.76
C LEU A 266 16.41 -16.07 -5.52
N GLN A 267 17.13 -15.54 -4.52
CA GLN A 267 18.46 -16.02 -4.16
C GLN A 267 18.42 -17.50 -3.74
N VAL A 268 17.46 -17.89 -2.88
CA VAL A 268 17.29 -19.27 -2.43
C VAL A 268 16.96 -20.20 -3.61
N ILE A 269 16.08 -19.77 -4.52
CA ILE A 269 15.76 -20.51 -5.74
C ILE A 269 17.02 -20.68 -6.60
N GLU A 270 17.81 -19.62 -6.78
CA GLU A 270 19.01 -19.65 -7.62
C GLU A 270 20.11 -20.56 -7.03
N ASP A 271 20.30 -20.52 -5.71
CA ASP A 271 21.27 -21.36 -4.99
C ASP A 271 20.92 -22.85 -5.13
N LEU A 272 19.64 -23.22 -4.99
CA LEU A 272 19.20 -24.61 -5.15
C LEU A 272 19.17 -25.06 -6.61
N LYS A 273 18.89 -24.14 -7.56
CA LYS A 273 19.03 -24.41 -9.00
C LYS A 273 20.47 -24.74 -9.37
N LEU A 274 21.43 -24.06 -8.74
CA LEU A 274 22.84 -24.34 -8.90
C LEU A 274 23.19 -25.73 -8.35
N GLU A 275 22.65 -26.13 -7.19
CA GLU A 275 22.82 -27.49 -6.63
C GLU A 275 22.29 -28.57 -7.60
N VAL A 276 21.08 -28.39 -8.17
CA VAL A 276 20.53 -29.31 -9.19
C VAL A 276 21.46 -29.41 -10.41
N THR A 277 21.93 -28.26 -10.90
CA THR A 277 22.80 -28.21 -12.10
C THR A 277 24.14 -28.89 -11.83
N GLN A 278 24.75 -28.66 -10.66
CA GLN A 278 26.02 -29.26 -10.26
C GLN A 278 25.90 -30.78 -10.12
N ASN A 279 24.85 -31.25 -9.43
CA ASN A 279 24.59 -32.68 -9.26
C ASN A 279 24.41 -33.36 -10.63
N ASN A 280 23.60 -32.79 -11.52
CA ASN A 280 23.40 -33.30 -12.88
C ASN A 280 24.72 -33.40 -13.68
N GLN A 281 25.60 -32.40 -13.55
CA GLN A 281 26.91 -32.44 -14.21
C GLN A 281 27.83 -33.53 -13.63
N GLU A 282 27.79 -33.76 -12.32
CA GLU A 282 28.57 -34.83 -11.66
C GLU A 282 28.09 -36.21 -12.11
N TYR A 283 26.77 -36.44 -12.11
CA TYR A 283 26.18 -37.68 -12.61
C TYR A 283 26.56 -37.95 -14.07
N LYS A 284 26.50 -36.93 -14.93
CA LYS A 284 26.92 -37.02 -16.34
C LYS A 284 28.40 -37.44 -16.48
N LYS A 285 29.29 -36.88 -15.65
CA LYS A 285 30.72 -37.24 -15.65
C LYS A 285 30.92 -38.69 -15.23
N GLU A 286 30.24 -39.13 -14.18
CA GLU A 286 30.36 -40.50 -13.67
C GLU A 286 29.84 -41.56 -14.63
N VAL A 287 28.79 -41.25 -15.38
CA VAL A 287 28.23 -42.13 -16.42
C VAL A 287 29.22 -42.29 -17.55
N ILE A 288 29.75 -41.16 -18.05
CA ILE A 288 30.79 -41.15 -19.09
C ILE A 288 32.01 -41.94 -18.60
N GLN A 289 32.39 -41.79 -17.33
CA GLN A 289 33.51 -42.52 -16.75
C GLN A 289 33.22 -44.02 -16.60
N SER A 290 32.05 -44.39 -16.08
CA SER A 290 31.63 -45.80 -15.95
C SER A 290 31.59 -46.50 -17.31
N PHE A 291 31.19 -45.80 -18.37
CA PHE A 291 31.25 -46.29 -19.73
C PHE A 291 32.70 -46.47 -20.22
N ARG A 292 33.58 -45.47 -20.00
CA ARG A 292 35.01 -45.58 -20.35
C ARG A 292 35.67 -46.76 -19.63
N ASP A 293 35.31 -46.99 -18.38
CA ASP A 293 35.84 -48.09 -17.56
C ASP A 293 35.31 -49.45 -18.04
N LEU A 294 34.06 -49.54 -18.51
CA LEU A 294 33.53 -50.73 -19.18
C LEU A 294 34.30 -50.99 -20.49
N ARG A 295 34.39 -49.98 -21.36
CA ARG A 295 35.13 -50.07 -22.64
C ARG A 295 36.56 -50.55 -22.40
N LYS A 296 37.26 -49.98 -21.40
CA LYS A 296 38.63 -50.36 -21.07
C LYS A 296 38.75 -51.81 -20.59
N ARG A 297 37.80 -52.29 -19.77
CA ARG A 297 37.79 -53.68 -19.28
C ARG A 297 37.51 -54.68 -20.38
N LEU A 298 36.46 -54.45 -21.17
CA LEU A 298 36.15 -55.28 -22.33
C LEU A 298 37.32 -55.35 -23.32
N MET A 299 37.98 -54.22 -23.59
CA MET A 299 39.21 -54.17 -24.40
C MET A 299 40.36 -55.01 -23.83
N GLN A 300 40.49 -55.07 -22.51
CA GLN A 300 41.54 -55.85 -21.85
C GLN A 300 41.23 -57.35 -21.88
N ASP A 301 39.99 -57.74 -21.61
CA ASP A 301 39.58 -59.15 -21.52
C ASP A 301 39.54 -59.81 -22.90
N ILE A 302 39.11 -59.07 -23.93
CA ILE A 302 39.14 -59.52 -25.34
C ILE A 302 40.59 -59.71 -25.81
N ARG A 303 41.48 -58.73 -25.57
CA ARG A 303 42.91 -58.81 -25.99
C ARG A 303 43.70 -59.94 -25.34
N MET A 304 43.25 -60.44 -24.19
CA MET A 304 43.92 -61.53 -23.48
C MET A 304 43.32 -62.91 -23.80
N ASN A 305 42.35 -63.02 -24.72
CA ASN A 305 41.60 -64.26 -25.01
C ASN A 305 40.95 -64.87 -23.75
N LEU A 306 40.54 -64.03 -22.79
CA LEU A 306 40.03 -64.48 -21.49
C LEU A 306 38.50 -64.55 -21.42
N ALA A 307 37.78 -64.03 -22.41
CA ALA A 307 36.32 -63.87 -22.33
C ALA A 307 35.55 -64.77 -23.29
N SER A 308 34.64 -65.59 -22.76
CA SER A 308 33.60 -66.25 -23.55
C SER A 308 32.46 -65.26 -23.89
N SER A 309 31.62 -65.60 -24.87
CA SER A 309 30.41 -64.80 -25.21
C SER A 309 29.51 -64.56 -23.98
N ASP A 310 29.46 -65.50 -23.04
CA ASP A 310 28.65 -65.40 -21.83
C ASP A 310 29.27 -64.48 -20.77
N ASP A 311 30.60 -64.34 -20.72
CA ASP A 311 31.28 -63.41 -19.82
C ASP A 311 31.07 -61.96 -20.25
N LEU A 312 31.14 -61.68 -21.56
CA LEU A 312 30.87 -60.34 -22.11
C LEU A 312 29.41 -59.91 -21.87
N LYS A 313 28.45 -60.83 -22.04
CA LYS A 313 27.02 -60.58 -21.71
C LYS A 313 26.82 -60.27 -20.23
N ARG A 314 27.53 -60.96 -19.33
CA ARG A 314 27.44 -60.74 -17.88
C ARG A 314 27.94 -59.36 -17.49
N GLU A 315 29.11 -58.96 -17.99
CA GLU A 315 29.69 -57.63 -17.70
C GLU A 315 28.78 -56.50 -18.19
N TYR A 316 28.27 -56.63 -19.42
CA TYR A 316 27.35 -55.65 -19.99
C TYR A 316 26.02 -55.58 -19.24
N THR A 317 25.49 -56.71 -18.75
CA THR A 317 24.27 -56.73 -17.93
C THR A 317 24.49 -56.01 -16.59
N GLN A 318 25.63 -56.26 -15.93
CA GLN A 318 26.00 -55.60 -14.67
C GLN A 318 26.19 -54.08 -14.83
N TYR A 319 26.78 -53.63 -15.95
CA TYR A 319 26.88 -52.20 -16.26
C TYR A 319 25.49 -51.57 -16.34
N ASN A 320 24.54 -52.21 -17.03
CA ASN A 320 23.20 -51.66 -17.19
C ASN A 320 22.40 -51.61 -15.88
N GLU A 321 22.50 -52.63 -15.02
CA GLU A 321 21.89 -52.59 -13.68
C GLU A 321 22.47 -51.44 -12.84
N LYS A 322 23.79 -51.20 -12.94
CA LYS A 322 24.45 -50.06 -12.29
C LYS A 322 23.93 -48.73 -12.82
N MET A 323 23.73 -48.59 -14.13
CA MET A 323 23.17 -47.37 -14.73
C MET A 323 21.72 -47.14 -14.32
N ASN A 324 20.88 -48.19 -14.31
CA ASN A 324 19.50 -48.13 -13.83
C ASN A 324 19.40 -47.59 -12.41
N ARG A 325 20.23 -48.10 -11.50
CA ARG A 325 20.28 -47.60 -10.13
C ARG A 325 20.69 -46.13 -10.06
N ARG A 326 21.67 -45.72 -10.89
CA ARG A 326 22.12 -44.31 -10.91
C ARG A 326 21.01 -43.37 -11.40
N TYR A 327 20.18 -43.78 -12.34
CA TYR A 327 19.01 -42.99 -12.76
C TYR A 327 18.01 -42.77 -11.62
N GLU A 328 17.72 -43.82 -10.85
CA GLU A 328 16.81 -43.73 -9.69
C GLU A 328 17.39 -42.81 -8.60
N GLU A 329 18.70 -42.84 -8.39
CA GLU A 329 19.40 -41.93 -7.47
C GLU A 329 19.31 -40.45 -7.93
N ILE A 330 19.40 -40.18 -9.25
CA ILE A 330 19.25 -38.82 -9.81
C ILE A 330 17.85 -38.26 -9.54
N LEU A 331 16.82 -39.06 -9.83
CA LEU A 331 15.43 -38.67 -9.58
C LEU A 331 15.14 -38.48 -8.09
N GLY A 332 15.67 -39.37 -7.25
CA GLY A 332 15.60 -39.23 -5.79
C GLY A 332 16.25 -37.94 -5.29
N SER A 333 17.46 -37.64 -5.77
CA SER A 333 18.18 -36.40 -5.45
C SER A 333 17.39 -35.16 -5.88
N PHE A 334 16.79 -35.15 -7.08
CA PHE A 334 15.93 -34.05 -7.52
C PHE A 334 14.69 -33.87 -6.63
N LYS A 335 14.06 -34.97 -6.21
CA LYS A 335 12.91 -34.93 -5.29
C LYS A 335 13.30 -34.39 -3.90
N GLU A 336 14.48 -34.72 -3.41
CA GLU A 336 15.01 -34.16 -2.16
C GLU A 336 15.26 -32.65 -2.29
N ILE A 337 15.88 -32.20 -3.38
CA ILE A 337 16.15 -30.77 -3.60
C ILE A 337 14.85 -29.97 -3.76
N THR A 338 13.85 -30.51 -4.47
CA THR A 338 12.54 -29.85 -4.57
C THR A 338 11.83 -29.78 -3.21
N THR A 339 11.96 -30.81 -2.35
CA THR A 339 11.45 -30.74 -0.97
C THR A 339 12.17 -29.66 -0.16
N LYS A 340 13.51 -29.59 -0.25
CA LYS A 340 14.31 -28.52 0.37
C LYS A 340 13.91 -27.13 -0.14
N LEU A 341 13.60 -27.00 -1.43
CA LEU A 341 13.15 -25.73 -2.01
C LEU A 341 11.91 -25.20 -1.28
N TYR A 342 10.89 -26.02 -1.08
CA TYR A 342 9.69 -25.61 -0.35
C TYR A 342 9.99 -25.22 1.10
N GLU A 343 10.84 -25.99 1.80
CA GLU A 343 11.22 -25.70 3.19
C GLU A 343 12.02 -24.40 3.33
N CYS A 344 13.03 -24.21 2.47
CA CYS A 344 13.87 -23.02 2.48
C CYS A 344 13.10 -21.77 2.08
N VAL A 345 12.25 -21.84 1.05
CA VAL A 345 11.40 -20.71 0.63
C VAL A 345 10.41 -20.36 1.72
N ALA A 346 9.71 -21.34 2.32
CA ALA A 346 8.79 -21.08 3.42
C ALA A 346 9.49 -20.42 4.61
N LYS A 347 10.66 -20.94 5.01
CA LYS A 347 11.45 -20.36 6.10
C LYS A 347 11.92 -18.93 5.78
N THR A 348 12.37 -18.69 4.56
CA THR A 348 12.79 -17.34 4.12
C THR A 348 11.61 -16.37 4.15
N ILE A 349 10.42 -16.81 3.74
CA ILE A 349 9.20 -15.98 3.81
C ILE A 349 8.85 -15.64 5.26
N GLU A 350 8.93 -16.60 6.20
CA GLU A 350 8.72 -16.35 7.64
C GLU A 350 9.74 -15.39 8.25
N GLU A 351 11.01 -15.53 7.88
CA GLU A 351 12.10 -14.63 8.29
C GLU A 351 11.87 -13.20 7.73
N GLU A 352 11.49 -13.08 6.46
CA GLU A 352 11.16 -11.81 5.82
C GLU A 352 9.87 -11.16 6.38
N ASP A 353 8.86 -11.95 6.75
CA ASP A 353 7.66 -11.45 7.44
C ASP A 353 8.02 -10.85 8.81
N SER A 354 8.90 -11.52 9.53
CA SER A 354 9.40 -11.04 10.83
C SER A 354 10.23 -9.77 10.65
N LEU A 355 11.12 -9.74 9.67
CA LEU A 355 11.97 -8.59 9.36
C LEU A 355 11.15 -7.38 8.87
N PHE A 356 10.08 -7.61 8.10
CA PHE A 356 9.14 -6.57 7.69
C PHE A 356 8.50 -5.88 8.91
N ILE A 357 8.02 -6.67 9.88
CA ILE A 357 7.44 -6.16 11.12
C ILE A 357 8.49 -5.41 11.95
N GLU A 358 9.67 -6.00 12.16
CA GLU A 358 10.73 -5.40 12.96
C GLU A 358 11.19 -4.05 12.39
N ASN A 359 11.34 -3.93 11.07
CA ASN A 359 11.72 -2.66 10.43
C ASN A 359 10.61 -1.61 10.53
N LEU A 360 9.34 -2.01 10.44
CA LEU A 360 8.22 -1.10 10.67
C LEU A 360 8.16 -0.63 12.13
N GLU A 361 8.35 -1.51 13.11
CA GLU A 361 8.38 -1.13 14.54
C GLU A 361 9.60 -0.28 14.91
N ALA A 362 10.76 -0.53 14.29
CA ALA A 362 11.98 0.25 14.50
C ALA A 362 11.93 1.65 13.88
N GLY A 363 10.99 1.88 12.95
CA GLY A 363 10.76 3.17 12.33
C GLY A 363 10.36 4.23 13.36
N LYS A 364 11.02 5.39 13.31
CA LYS A 364 10.66 6.54 14.16
C LYS A 364 9.54 7.34 13.49
N TRP A 365 8.32 6.83 13.60
CA TRP A 365 7.13 7.47 13.06
C TRP A 365 6.64 8.60 13.96
N SER A 366 6.09 9.65 13.36
CA SER A 366 5.41 10.72 14.09
C SER A 366 3.94 10.39 14.41
N VAL A 367 3.43 9.28 13.87
CA VAL A 367 2.07 8.77 14.09
C VAL A 367 2.12 7.50 14.93
N GLU A 368 1.14 7.33 15.82
CA GLU A 368 1.01 6.13 16.64
C GLU A 368 0.15 5.09 15.92
N LEU A 369 0.73 3.92 15.66
CA LEU A 369 0.07 2.81 14.98
C LEU A 369 -0.06 1.62 15.94
N ASN A 370 -1.21 0.93 15.91
CA ASN A 370 -1.46 -0.25 16.74
C ASN A 370 -0.76 -1.50 16.16
N TRP A 371 0.57 -1.53 16.24
CA TRP A 371 1.39 -2.65 15.76
C TRP A 371 0.98 -4.03 16.32
N PRO A 372 0.62 -4.17 17.61
CA PRO A 372 0.17 -5.46 18.14
C PRO A 372 -1.02 -6.08 17.40
N GLU A 373 -1.99 -5.25 17.00
CA GLU A 373 -3.18 -5.70 16.24
C GLU A 373 -2.79 -6.10 14.81
N PHE A 374 -1.95 -5.30 14.16
CA PHE A 374 -1.44 -5.61 12.82
C PHE A 374 -0.61 -6.91 12.78
N ILE A 375 0.22 -7.15 13.80
CA ILE A 375 1.01 -8.38 13.93
C ILE A 375 0.10 -9.60 14.04
N GLN A 376 -1.04 -9.47 14.73
CA GLN A 376 -2.04 -10.54 14.81
C GLN A 376 -2.64 -10.82 13.43
N GLU A 377 -2.96 -9.79 12.65
CA GLU A 377 -3.49 -9.95 11.29
C GLU A 377 -2.49 -10.60 10.31
N ILE A 378 -1.20 -10.29 10.42
CA ILE A 378 -0.16 -10.93 9.58
C ILE A 378 0.01 -12.40 9.94
N LYS A 379 0.00 -12.75 11.25
CA LYS A 379 0.17 -14.15 11.69
C LYS A 379 -0.91 -15.10 11.18
N GLU A 380 -2.07 -14.58 10.78
CA GLU A 380 -3.13 -15.37 10.14
C GLU A 380 -2.86 -15.68 8.66
N VAL A 381 -1.93 -14.96 8.02
CA VAL A 381 -1.52 -15.19 6.63
C VAL A 381 -0.50 -16.32 6.60
N ILE A 382 -0.99 -17.54 6.43
CA ILE A 382 -0.14 -18.73 6.35
C ILE A 382 0.33 -18.93 4.91
N PHE A 383 1.64 -19.05 4.71
CA PHE A 383 2.19 -19.52 3.44
C PHE A 383 1.73 -20.96 3.18
N GLY A 384 0.82 -21.13 2.22
CA GLY A 384 0.20 -22.41 1.94
C GLY A 384 1.23 -23.40 1.39
N LYS A 385 1.62 -24.40 2.19
CA LYS A 385 2.27 -25.62 1.70
C LYS A 385 1.28 -26.43 0.87
N GLN A 386 0.91 -25.95 -0.31
CA GLN A 386 0.43 -26.86 -1.34
C GLN A 386 1.67 -27.58 -1.85
N ASN A 387 1.90 -28.78 -1.31
CA ASN A 387 2.67 -29.76 -2.06
C ASN A 387 1.94 -29.92 -3.39
N ILE A 388 2.47 -29.31 -4.44
CA ILE A 388 2.29 -29.94 -5.73
C ILE A 388 3.04 -31.26 -5.56
N GLU A 389 2.30 -32.35 -5.34
CA GLU A 389 2.75 -33.66 -5.79
C GLU A 389 3.14 -33.44 -7.25
N GLY A 390 4.44 -33.19 -7.47
CA GLY A 390 4.98 -32.74 -8.74
C GLY A 390 4.38 -33.62 -9.80
N ASP A 391 3.59 -33.05 -10.71
CA ASP A 391 2.72 -33.78 -11.64
C ASP A 391 3.39 -35.07 -12.08
N ASP A 392 3.02 -36.18 -11.40
CA ASP A 392 3.70 -37.46 -11.58
C ASP A 392 3.55 -37.92 -13.03
N SER A 393 2.65 -37.29 -13.83
CA SER A 393 2.51 -37.54 -15.25
C SER A 393 3.82 -37.37 -16.04
N LEU A 394 4.69 -36.43 -15.65
CA LEU A 394 6.01 -36.26 -16.28
C LEU A 394 6.96 -37.42 -15.92
N PHE A 395 6.93 -37.89 -14.67
CA PHE A 395 7.68 -39.07 -14.24
C PHE A 395 7.07 -40.39 -14.77
N ILE A 396 5.76 -40.43 -15.02
CA ILE A 396 5.04 -41.57 -15.61
C ILE A 396 5.39 -41.69 -17.10
N ASN A 397 5.44 -40.59 -17.85
CA ASN A 397 5.91 -40.60 -19.23
C ASN A 397 7.38 -41.04 -19.30
N TYR A 398 8.22 -40.54 -18.39
CA TYR A 398 9.61 -40.99 -18.25
C TYR A 398 9.72 -42.49 -17.93
N GLU A 399 8.94 -43.00 -16.96
CA GLU A 399 8.92 -44.43 -16.65
C GLU A 399 8.45 -45.27 -17.83
N GLN A 400 7.50 -44.77 -18.63
CA GLN A 400 7.01 -45.44 -19.83
C GLN A 400 8.06 -45.46 -20.95
N GLU A 401 8.77 -44.35 -21.20
CA GLU A 401 9.87 -44.30 -22.18
C GLU A 401 11.06 -45.17 -21.73
N ARG A 402 11.43 -45.12 -20.44
CA ARG A 402 12.41 -46.02 -19.83
C ARG A 402 12.01 -47.48 -20.01
N LYS A 403 10.76 -47.84 -19.70
CA LYS A 403 10.21 -49.21 -19.88
C LYS A 403 10.24 -49.62 -21.35
N ALA A 404 9.91 -48.74 -22.29
CA ALA A 404 9.94 -49.05 -23.72
C ALA A 404 11.37 -49.37 -24.22
N ILE A 405 12.37 -48.58 -23.81
CA ILE A 405 13.78 -48.82 -24.14
C ILE A 405 14.27 -50.12 -23.48
N GLU A 406 13.84 -50.39 -22.24
CA GLU A 406 14.18 -51.62 -21.51
C GLU A 406 13.51 -52.87 -22.11
N GLU A 407 12.28 -52.76 -22.60
CA GLU A 407 11.57 -53.80 -23.32
C GLU A 407 12.22 -54.15 -24.66
N GLU A 408 12.62 -53.14 -25.44
CA GLU A 408 13.35 -53.34 -26.69
C GLU A 408 14.71 -54.01 -26.46
N ARG A 409 15.42 -53.56 -25.41
CA ARG A 409 16.69 -54.14 -24.97
C ARG A 409 16.52 -55.60 -24.52
N ASN A 410 15.52 -55.88 -23.69
CA ASN A 410 15.20 -57.24 -23.20
C ASN A 410 14.76 -58.17 -24.33
N LYS A 411 14.03 -57.66 -25.32
CA LYS A 411 13.63 -58.41 -26.53
C LYS A 411 14.85 -58.86 -27.33
N ASN A 412 15.84 -57.99 -27.50
CA ASN A 412 17.07 -58.32 -28.21
C ASN A 412 17.96 -59.28 -27.42
N GLN A 413 18.00 -59.16 -26.08
CA GLN A 413 18.72 -60.10 -25.20
C GLN A 413 18.09 -61.50 -25.16
N LYS A 414 16.75 -61.60 -25.19
CA LYS A 414 16.03 -62.89 -25.26
C LYS A 414 16.23 -63.62 -26.59
N LYS A 415 16.25 -62.89 -27.72
CA LYS A 415 16.58 -63.47 -29.03
C LYS A 415 17.97 -64.10 -29.05
N LEU A 416 18.94 -63.43 -28.43
CA LEU A 416 20.32 -63.89 -28.34
C LEU A 416 20.47 -65.15 -27.47
N VAL A 417 19.71 -65.26 -26.37
CA VAL A 417 19.71 -66.45 -25.50
C VAL A 417 19.03 -67.65 -26.17
N GLN A 418 17.94 -67.43 -26.91
CA GLN A 418 17.22 -68.50 -27.61
C GLN A 418 18.10 -69.19 -28.66
N ILE A 419 18.84 -68.40 -29.44
CA ILE A 419 19.73 -68.90 -30.48
C ILE A 419 20.82 -69.80 -29.89
N THR A 420 21.41 -69.43 -28.74
CA THR A 420 22.46 -70.23 -28.06
C THR A 420 21.93 -71.53 -27.45
N LEU A 421 20.67 -71.56 -27.02
CA LEU A 421 20.04 -72.75 -26.44
C LEU A 421 19.65 -73.77 -27.50
N ASP A 422 19.18 -73.31 -28.66
CA ASP A 422 18.78 -74.18 -29.77
C ASP A 422 20.00 -74.91 -30.36
N GLU A 423 21.14 -74.23 -30.44
CA GLU A 423 22.42 -74.79 -30.89
C GLU A 423 22.94 -75.90 -29.96
N LYS A 424 23.02 -75.61 -28.65
CA LYS A 424 23.45 -76.60 -27.64
C LYS A 424 22.49 -77.79 -27.52
N SER A 425 21.20 -77.60 -27.77
CA SER A 425 20.18 -78.67 -27.69
C SER A 425 20.36 -79.70 -28.82
N ILE A 426 20.66 -79.22 -30.02
CA ILE A 426 20.88 -80.09 -31.19
C ILE A 426 22.18 -80.88 -31.04
N GLU A 427 23.26 -80.24 -30.57
CA GLU A 427 24.53 -80.92 -30.32
C GLU A 427 24.44 -81.98 -29.22
N LYS A 428 23.73 -81.66 -28.13
CA LYS A 428 23.53 -82.58 -27.02
C LYS A 428 22.68 -83.79 -27.42
N GLY A 429 21.61 -83.58 -28.20
CA GLY A 429 20.77 -84.67 -28.71
C GLY A 429 21.55 -85.64 -29.60
N ASN A 430 22.46 -85.14 -30.43
CA ASN A 430 23.31 -85.98 -31.28
C ASN A 430 24.34 -86.77 -30.47
N GLN A 431 24.89 -86.18 -29.41
CA GLN A 431 25.83 -86.86 -28.50
C GLN A 431 25.15 -87.95 -27.66
N GLU A 432 23.91 -87.73 -27.21
CA GLU A 432 23.12 -88.73 -26.47
C GLU A 432 22.80 -89.96 -27.33
N VAL A 433 22.41 -89.77 -28.60
CA VAL A 433 22.12 -90.89 -29.51
C VAL A 433 23.35 -91.79 -29.73
N LEU A 434 24.54 -91.21 -29.87
CA LEU A 434 25.79 -91.98 -30.02
C LEU A 434 26.19 -92.70 -28.71
N LYS A 435 25.91 -92.09 -27.56
CA LYS A 435 26.18 -92.68 -26.24
C LYS A 435 25.27 -93.88 -25.98
N ASP A 436 23.98 -93.78 -26.28
CA ASP A 436 23.00 -94.85 -26.08
C ASP A 436 23.34 -96.08 -26.96
N LEU A 437 23.77 -95.85 -28.21
CA LEU A 437 24.22 -96.92 -29.10
C LEU A 437 25.44 -97.65 -28.53
N LYS A 438 26.41 -96.91 -27.95
CA LYS A 438 27.62 -97.50 -27.38
C LYS A 438 27.31 -98.33 -26.13
N GLU A 439 26.43 -97.84 -25.27
CA GLU A 439 26.01 -98.55 -24.06
C GLU A 439 25.23 -99.83 -24.40
N ASP A 440 24.38 -99.81 -25.43
CA ASP A 440 23.64 -100.99 -25.86
C ASP A 440 24.56 -102.07 -26.42
N TYR A 441 25.58 -101.68 -27.19
CA TYR A 441 26.62 -102.61 -27.63
C TYR A 441 27.42 -103.20 -26.46
N ASP A 442 27.88 -102.37 -25.52
CA ASP A 442 28.68 -102.85 -24.40
C ASP A 442 27.89 -103.83 -23.51
N ARG A 443 26.57 -103.62 -23.33
CA ARG A 443 25.68 -104.59 -22.64
C ARG A 443 25.58 -105.92 -23.39
N ASN A 444 25.34 -105.87 -24.69
CA ASN A 444 25.22 -107.08 -25.50
C ASN A 444 26.54 -107.87 -25.54
N VAL A 445 27.71 -107.21 -25.52
CA VAL A 445 29.02 -107.88 -25.40
C VAL A 445 29.20 -108.52 -24.02
N GLN A 446 28.73 -107.89 -22.94
CA GLN A 446 28.77 -108.48 -21.60
C GLN A 446 27.92 -109.75 -21.48
N ASP A 447 26.70 -109.75 -22.04
CA ASP A 447 25.79 -110.90 -21.99
C ASP A 447 26.33 -112.15 -22.70
N MET A 448 27.31 -111.98 -23.61
CA MET A 448 27.98 -113.09 -24.28
C MET A 448 28.92 -113.92 -23.37
N GLY A 449 29.30 -113.41 -22.20
CA GLY A 449 30.23 -114.10 -21.29
C GLY A 449 31.67 -114.22 -21.82
N GLN A 450 32.55 -114.97 -21.14
CA GLN A 450 33.95 -115.13 -21.56
C GLN A 450 34.12 -116.19 -22.66
N ARG A 451 35.11 -115.99 -23.55
CA ARG A 451 35.46 -116.94 -24.61
C ARG A 451 35.74 -118.33 -24.03
N PRO A 452 35.06 -119.40 -24.47
CA PRO A 452 35.32 -120.76 -24.04
C PRO A 452 36.73 -121.24 -24.44
N GLU A 453 37.43 -121.98 -23.58
CA GLU A 453 38.74 -122.55 -23.92
C GLU A 453 38.63 -123.73 -24.93
N PRO A 454 39.59 -123.89 -25.85
CA PRO A 454 39.58 -124.98 -26.84
C PRO A 454 39.68 -126.37 -26.19
N LYS A 455 38.90 -127.34 -26.64
CA LYS A 455 38.92 -128.71 -26.09
C LYS A 455 40.01 -129.54 -26.76
N GLU A 456 40.85 -130.27 -26.01
CA GLU A 456 41.90 -131.12 -26.62
C GLU A 456 41.33 -132.30 -27.43
N GLU A 457 41.75 -132.46 -28.69
CA GLU A 457 41.47 -133.66 -29.48
C GLU A 457 42.60 -134.68 -29.33
N ARG A 458 42.28 -135.87 -28.81
CA ARG A 458 43.24 -136.95 -28.60
C ARG A 458 42.95 -138.11 -29.53
N THR A 459 43.98 -138.63 -30.22
CA THR A 459 43.87 -139.91 -30.94
C THR A 459 44.92 -140.91 -30.49
N THR A 460 44.55 -142.18 -30.61
CA THR A 460 45.34 -143.30 -30.09
C THR A 460 46.11 -143.97 -31.22
N LYS A 461 47.44 -143.84 -31.26
CA LYS A 461 48.30 -144.54 -32.22
C LYS A 461 49.06 -145.70 -31.57
N GLY A 462 49.05 -146.87 -32.23
CA GLY A 462 49.85 -148.05 -31.86
C GLY A 462 49.20 -149.41 -32.15
N ILE A 463 50.03 -150.43 -32.40
CA ILE A 463 49.60 -151.80 -32.77
C ILE A 463 49.73 -152.74 -31.56
N PHE A 464 48.62 -153.42 -31.26
CA PHE A 464 48.37 -154.54 -30.34
C PHE A 464 48.77 -154.49 -28.85
N ILE A 465 49.85 -153.84 -28.37
CA ILE A 465 50.13 -153.79 -26.90
C ILE A 465 50.67 -152.45 -26.38
N TRP A 466 50.89 -151.44 -27.24
CA TRP A 466 51.26 -150.08 -26.79
C TRP A 466 50.42 -149.05 -27.54
N LYS A 467 49.40 -148.50 -26.88
CA LYS A 467 48.55 -147.41 -27.38
C LYS A 467 48.81 -146.19 -26.50
N LYS A 468 49.38 -145.12 -27.05
CA LYS A 468 49.55 -143.83 -26.36
C LYS A 468 48.53 -142.86 -26.93
N GLU A 469 47.73 -142.24 -26.07
CA GLU A 469 46.95 -141.06 -26.45
C GLU A 469 47.94 -139.92 -26.69
N VAL A 470 47.87 -139.37 -27.89
CA VAL A 470 48.62 -138.18 -28.25
C VAL A 470 47.56 -137.15 -28.59
N VAL A 471 47.70 -135.95 -28.02
CA VAL A 471 46.92 -134.79 -28.47
C VAL A 471 47.27 -134.58 -29.94
N THR A 472 46.29 -134.77 -30.81
CA THR A 472 46.46 -134.62 -32.25
C THR A 472 45.90 -133.31 -32.78
N GLY A 473 45.18 -132.56 -31.94
CA GLY A 473 44.65 -131.24 -32.26
C GLY A 473 43.93 -130.63 -31.07
N TYR A 474 43.28 -129.51 -31.31
CA TYR A 474 42.33 -128.88 -30.39
C TYR A 474 41.05 -128.60 -31.17
N ASP A 475 39.89 -128.90 -30.57
CA ASP A 475 38.55 -128.57 -31.03
C ASP A 475 38.21 -127.15 -30.57
N TYR A 476 38.21 -126.23 -31.54
CA TYR A 476 37.91 -124.83 -31.33
C TYR A 476 36.42 -124.50 -31.55
N THR A 477 35.53 -125.47 -31.82
CA THR A 477 34.18 -125.22 -32.35
C THR A 477 33.33 -124.22 -31.53
N GLU A 478 33.33 -124.32 -30.20
CA GLU A 478 32.57 -123.41 -29.32
C GLU A 478 33.28 -122.06 -29.10
N SER A 479 34.61 -122.08 -29.07
CA SER A 479 35.45 -120.87 -29.07
C SER A 479 35.22 -120.06 -30.36
N ASP A 480 35.24 -120.74 -31.50
CA ASP A 480 35.04 -120.17 -32.82
C ASP A 480 33.61 -119.67 -33.01
N ARG A 481 32.61 -120.36 -32.45
CA ARG A 481 31.21 -119.86 -32.42
C ARG A 481 31.07 -118.59 -31.60
N TRP A 482 31.68 -118.52 -30.43
CA TRP A 482 31.64 -117.32 -29.59
C TRP A 482 32.32 -116.15 -30.29
N GLU A 483 33.49 -116.39 -30.89
CA GLU A 483 34.25 -115.40 -31.66
C GLU A 483 33.41 -114.91 -32.86
N LYS A 484 32.77 -115.82 -33.58
CA LYS A 484 31.90 -115.50 -34.72
C LYS A 484 30.64 -114.71 -34.34
N ASN A 485 30.05 -115.00 -33.17
CA ASN A 485 28.90 -114.24 -32.68
C ASN A 485 29.32 -112.83 -32.20
N LYS A 486 30.51 -112.70 -31.62
CA LYS A 486 31.03 -111.41 -31.14
C LYS A 486 31.41 -110.53 -32.32
N GLU A 487 32.02 -111.12 -33.34
CA GLU A 487 32.25 -110.47 -34.64
C GLU A 487 30.93 -109.97 -35.23
N ALA A 488 29.89 -110.81 -35.31
CA ALA A 488 28.59 -110.40 -35.85
C ALA A 488 27.92 -109.27 -35.04
N LEU A 489 28.09 -109.25 -33.72
CA LEU A 489 27.56 -108.19 -32.85
C LEU A 489 28.32 -106.86 -33.02
N THR A 490 29.65 -106.95 -33.15
CA THR A 490 30.54 -105.80 -33.40
C THR A 490 30.23 -105.21 -34.76
N GLU A 491 30.11 -106.05 -35.78
CA GLU A 491 29.78 -105.65 -37.15
C GLU A 491 28.39 -105.00 -37.23
N ASN A 492 27.41 -105.48 -36.46
CA ASN A 492 26.09 -104.85 -36.41
C ASN A 492 26.10 -103.48 -35.69
N TYR A 493 26.82 -103.35 -34.59
CA TYR A 493 26.98 -102.07 -33.89
C TYR A 493 27.75 -101.05 -34.75
N GLU A 494 28.86 -101.46 -35.35
CA GLU A 494 29.64 -100.62 -36.25
C GLU A 494 28.78 -100.19 -37.44
N ARG A 495 27.99 -101.10 -38.01
CA ARG A 495 27.04 -100.79 -39.08
C ARG A 495 25.93 -99.83 -38.64
N THR A 496 25.34 -99.99 -37.45
CA THR A 496 24.28 -99.07 -36.96
C THR A 496 24.83 -97.70 -36.57
N VAL A 497 26.03 -97.65 -35.99
CA VAL A 497 26.74 -96.39 -35.74
C VAL A 497 27.11 -95.73 -37.06
N GLU A 498 27.57 -96.48 -38.04
CA GLU A 498 27.86 -96.00 -39.39
C GLU A 498 26.58 -95.56 -40.12
N GLU A 499 25.44 -96.25 -39.98
CA GLU A 499 24.13 -95.85 -40.50
C GLU A 499 23.62 -94.58 -39.82
N LYS A 500 23.81 -94.41 -38.50
CA LYS A 500 23.44 -93.19 -37.78
C LYS A 500 24.38 -92.04 -38.05
N LEU A 501 25.68 -92.30 -38.17
CA LEU A 501 26.66 -91.34 -38.67
C LEU A 501 26.37 -91.00 -40.14
N ASN A 502 25.83 -91.91 -40.95
CA ASN A 502 25.40 -91.69 -42.33
C ASN A 502 24.05 -90.97 -42.42
N GLU A 503 23.11 -91.17 -41.51
CA GLU A 503 21.89 -90.35 -41.39
C GLU A 503 22.25 -88.95 -40.90
N PHE A 504 23.10 -88.84 -39.88
CA PHE A 504 23.70 -87.59 -39.47
C PHE A 504 24.50 -86.98 -40.60
N ASP A 505 25.19 -87.78 -41.42
CA ASP A 505 25.96 -87.32 -42.58
C ASP A 505 25.06 -87.00 -43.78
N THR A 506 23.88 -87.60 -43.94
CA THR A 506 22.90 -87.32 -45.00
C THR A 506 22.15 -86.04 -44.67
N ILE A 507 21.73 -85.88 -43.41
CA ILE A 507 21.26 -84.61 -42.85
C ILE A 507 22.38 -83.56 -42.97
N ARG A 508 23.64 -83.92 -42.66
CA ARG A 508 24.82 -83.05 -42.84
C ARG A 508 25.14 -82.79 -44.32
N HIS A 509 24.80 -83.67 -45.27
CA HIS A 509 25.08 -83.56 -46.72
C HIS A 509 23.98 -82.82 -47.47
N GLU A 510 22.72 -82.93 -47.07
CA GLU A 510 21.64 -82.03 -47.51
C GLU A 510 21.90 -80.61 -47.00
N ILE A 511 22.37 -80.51 -45.74
CA ILE A 511 22.94 -79.27 -45.21
C ILE A 511 24.18 -78.85 -46.01
N LYS A 512 25.09 -79.77 -46.40
CA LYS A 512 26.33 -79.50 -47.16
C LYS A 512 26.06 -79.07 -48.61
N ALA A 513 24.99 -79.53 -49.25
CA ALA A 513 24.61 -79.16 -50.61
C ALA A 513 23.96 -77.78 -50.68
N ILE A 514 23.13 -77.43 -49.70
CA ILE A 514 22.67 -76.05 -49.46
C ILE A 514 23.87 -75.17 -49.11
N LYS A 515 24.79 -75.68 -48.29
CA LYS A 515 26.02 -75.00 -47.88
C LYS A 515 27.06 -74.90 -49.01
N GLN A 516 27.09 -75.76 -50.04
CA GLN A 516 28.05 -75.65 -51.15
C GLN A 516 27.67 -74.57 -52.17
N ASN A 517 26.36 -74.37 -52.39
CA ASN A 517 25.85 -73.23 -53.16
C ASN A 517 26.10 -71.89 -52.44
N VAL A 518 26.14 -71.93 -51.11
CA VAL A 518 26.60 -70.84 -50.24
C VAL A 518 28.13 -70.83 -50.12
N LEU A 519 28.86 -71.94 -50.33
CA LEU A 519 30.33 -72.00 -50.25
C LEU A 519 31.01 -71.33 -51.44
N ASP A 520 30.38 -71.32 -52.61
CA ASP A 520 30.84 -70.51 -53.73
C ASP A 520 30.60 -68.99 -53.50
N GLU A 521 29.67 -68.63 -52.58
CA GLU A 521 29.57 -67.28 -51.98
C GLU A 521 30.54 -67.10 -50.79
N ILE A 522 30.90 -68.16 -50.06
CA ILE A 522 31.86 -68.14 -48.94
C ILE A 522 33.32 -68.17 -49.42
N ASP A 523 33.67 -68.64 -50.61
CA ASP A 523 35.03 -68.46 -51.17
C ASP A 523 35.29 -66.96 -51.47
N LYS A 524 34.23 -66.15 -51.54
CA LYS A 524 34.25 -64.69 -51.49
C LYS A 524 34.40 -64.14 -50.05
N LEU A 525 33.95 -64.87 -49.02
CA LEU A 525 34.01 -64.55 -47.58
C LEU A 525 35.23 -65.16 -46.85
N ILE A 526 35.96 -66.11 -47.43
CA ILE A 526 37.21 -66.65 -46.86
C ILE A 526 38.36 -65.64 -47.01
N MET A 527 38.27 -64.71 -47.96
CA MET A 527 39.07 -63.46 -47.96
C MET A 527 38.65 -62.47 -46.84
N GLU A 528 37.51 -62.65 -46.18
CA GLU A 528 37.03 -61.85 -45.03
C GLU A 528 37.25 -62.54 -43.66
N LEU A 529 37.56 -63.84 -43.62
CA LEU A 529 37.80 -64.58 -42.36
C LEU A 529 39.11 -64.21 -41.63
N GLU A 530 40.10 -63.63 -42.33
CA GLU A 530 41.26 -62.99 -41.68
C GLU A 530 41.00 -61.52 -41.27
N ASN A 531 39.79 -61.00 -41.51
CA ASN A 531 39.28 -59.71 -41.02
C ASN A 531 38.23 -59.87 -39.89
N LEU A 532 37.90 -61.09 -39.47
CA LEU A 532 36.68 -61.42 -38.69
C LEU A 532 36.83 -61.40 -37.15
N GLU A 533 38.05 -61.34 -36.62
CA GLU A 533 38.28 -60.96 -35.21
C GLU A 533 38.23 -59.43 -35.03
N ASP A 534 38.55 -58.66 -36.07
CA ASP A 534 38.45 -57.19 -36.06
C ASP A 534 37.01 -56.70 -36.37
N THR A 535 36.21 -57.40 -37.19
CA THR A 535 34.81 -56.98 -37.46
C THR A 535 33.81 -57.33 -36.36
N LEU A 536 33.94 -58.46 -35.64
CA LEU A 536 33.11 -58.72 -34.44
C LEU A 536 33.44 -57.69 -33.33
N PHE A 537 34.72 -57.33 -33.23
CA PHE A 537 35.18 -56.27 -32.36
C PHE A 537 34.63 -54.91 -32.80
N ASP A 538 34.72 -54.55 -34.08
CA ASP A 538 34.18 -53.30 -34.62
C ASP A 538 32.65 -53.23 -34.50
N ASP A 539 31.91 -54.32 -34.72
CA ASP A 539 30.45 -54.38 -34.53
C ASP A 539 30.04 -54.29 -33.06
N LEU A 540 30.77 -54.96 -32.15
CA LEU A 540 30.51 -54.87 -30.71
C LEU A 540 30.92 -53.50 -30.16
N MET A 541 32.00 -52.92 -30.68
CA MET A 541 32.40 -51.54 -30.41
C MET A 541 31.43 -50.54 -31.01
N ASP A 542 30.84 -50.79 -32.18
CA ASP A 542 29.80 -49.97 -32.79
C ASP A 542 28.49 -50.07 -32.01
N VAL A 543 28.11 -51.25 -31.52
CA VAL A 543 26.97 -51.40 -30.61
C VAL A 543 27.23 -50.66 -29.30
N ILE A 544 28.43 -50.77 -28.74
CA ILE A 544 28.84 -50.07 -27.50
C ILE A 544 28.89 -48.55 -27.72
N ASP A 545 29.47 -48.06 -28.81
CA ASP A 545 29.58 -46.63 -29.13
C ASP A 545 28.23 -46.05 -29.56
N ASN A 546 27.36 -46.80 -30.25
CA ASN A 546 25.99 -46.40 -30.54
C ASN A 546 25.14 -46.35 -29.27
N GLN A 547 25.33 -47.29 -28.35
CA GLN A 547 24.68 -47.23 -27.04
C GLN A 547 25.26 -46.13 -26.13
N GLN A 548 26.54 -45.79 -26.26
CA GLN A 548 27.10 -44.61 -25.61
C GLN A 548 26.41 -43.35 -26.11
N LYS A 549 26.22 -43.22 -27.42
CA LYS A 549 25.50 -42.10 -28.01
C LYS A 549 24.04 -42.08 -27.54
N ALA A 550 23.38 -43.24 -27.50
CA ALA A 550 22.02 -43.36 -26.98
C ALA A 550 21.93 -42.94 -25.51
N ALA A 551 22.84 -43.42 -24.65
CA ALA A 551 22.90 -43.03 -23.25
C ALA A 551 23.23 -41.54 -23.09
N GLN A 552 24.20 -41.00 -23.84
CA GLN A 552 24.53 -39.56 -23.80
C GLN A 552 23.37 -38.68 -24.26
N ASN A 553 22.61 -39.11 -25.27
CA ASN A 553 21.41 -38.41 -25.71
C ASN A 553 20.30 -38.51 -24.66
N PHE A 554 20.10 -39.68 -24.06
CA PHE A 554 19.17 -39.87 -22.96
C PHE A 554 19.49 -38.96 -21.76
N TYR A 555 20.76 -38.86 -21.37
CA TYR A 555 21.17 -37.96 -20.28
C TYR A 555 20.97 -36.48 -20.63
N ARG A 556 21.10 -36.09 -21.91
CA ARG A 556 20.74 -34.72 -22.32
C ARG A 556 19.24 -34.48 -22.21
N GLN A 557 18.42 -35.44 -22.65
CA GLN A 557 16.96 -35.35 -22.53
C GLN A 557 16.53 -35.28 -21.05
N LEU A 558 17.11 -36.12 -20.20
CA LEU A 558 16.87 -36.09 -18.75
C LEU A 558 17.31 -34.75 -18.12
N GLU A 559 18.43 -34.18 -18.56
CA GLU A 559 18.90 -32.86 -18.14
C GLU A 559 17.89 -31.76 -18.52
N ASP A 560 17.41 -31.77 -19.76
CA ASP A 560 16.41 -30.82 -20.26
C ASP A 560 15.07 -30.96 -19.50
N GLU A 561 14.64 -32.20 -19.22
CA GLU A 561 13.42 -32.51 -18.45
C GLU A 561 13.52 -32.04 -16.99
N ILE A 562 14.63 -32.32 -16.31
CA ILE A 562 14.85 -31.86 -14.94
C ILE A 562 14.81 -30.33 -14.89
N MET A 563 15.38 -29.65 -15.88
CA MET A 563 15.33 -28.19 -15.95
C MET A 563 13.92 -27.65 -16.26
N ALA A 564 13.14 -28.36 -17.08
CA ALA A 564 11.74 -28.02 -17.33
C ALA A 564 10.89 -28.19 -16.05
N LEU A 565 11.06 -29.30 -15.33
CA LEU A 565 10.43 -29.56 -14.03
C LEU A 565 10.82 -28.50 -12.99
N TRP A 566 12.11 -28.16 -12.93
CA TRP A 566 12.60 -27.07 -12.08
C TRP A 566 11.87 -25.77 -12.39
N LYS A 567 11.72 -25.43 -13.68
CA LYS A 567 11.06 -24.18 -14.08
C LYS A 567 9.57 -24.15 -13.69
N ILE A 568 8.88 -25.30 -13.72
CA ILE A 568 7.51 -25.42 -13.23
C ILE A 568 7.45 -25.16 -11.72
N GLN A 569 8.34 -25.78 -10.95
CA GLN A 569 8.41 -25.59 -9.49
C GLN A 569 8.77 -24.14 -9.13
N GLU A 570 9.75 -23.55 -9.81
CA GLU A 570 10.13 -22.13 -9.68
C GLU A 570 8.94 -21.21 -9.93
N ASN A 571 8.22 -21.38 -11.05
CA ASN A 571 7.07 -20.55 -11.38
C ASN A 571 5.94 -20.70 -10.36
N HIS A 572 5.67 -21.91 -9.89
CA HIS A 572 4.67 -22.14 -8.86
C HIS A 572 5.05 -21.47 -7.53
N MET A 573 6.32 -21.59 -7.13
CA MET A 573 6.81 -20.97 -5.91
C MET A 573 6.71 -19.45 -5.97
N MET A 574 7.07 -18.85 -7.10
CA MET A 574 6.92 -17.41 -7.30
C MET A 574 5.45 -16.98 -7.30
N GLN A 575 4.53 -17.79 -7.83
CA GLN A 575 3.09 -17.49 -7.76
C GLN A 575 2.57 -17.49 -6.31
N GLN A 576 2.94 -18.50 -5.52
CA GLN A 576 2.57 -18.57 -4.10
C GLN A 576 3.18 -17.42 -3.30
N PHE A 577 4.45 -17.10 -3.53
CA PHE A 577 5.14 -15.96 -2.92
C PHE A 577 4.42 -14.65 -3.26
N ASN A 578 4.13 -14.40 -4.54
CA ASN A 578 3.44 -13.18 -4.97
C ASN A 578 2.04 -13.06 -4.36
N TYR A 579 1.31 -14.18 -4.25
CA TYR A 579 0.01 -14.21 -3.60
C TYR A 579 0.11 -13.87 -2.10
N HIS A 580 1.10 -14.45 -1.39
CA HIS A 580 1.38 -14.16 0.02
C HIS A 580 1.73 -12.69 0.23
N THR A 581 2.67 -12.16 -0.54
CA THR A 581 3.10 -10.75 -0.47
C THR A 581 1.96 -9.79 -0.77
N THR A 582 1.14 -10.08 -1.78
CA THR A 582 -0.05 -9.26 -2.10
C THR A 582 -1.07 -9.24 -0.96
N ASN A 583 -1.26 -10.35 -0.25
CA ASN A 583 -2.18 -10.39 0.89
C ASN A 583 -1.65 -9.57 2.07
N ILE A 584 -0.34 -9.60 2.32
CA ILE A 584 0.30 -8.76 3.34
C ILE A 584 0.20 -7.28 2.95
N GLU A 585 0.50 -6.94 1.69
CA GLU A 585 0.38 -5.58 1.16
C GLU A 585 -1.03 -5.01 1.38
N LYS A 586 -2.07 -5.76 1.01
CA LYS A 586 -3.47 -5.33 1.19
C LYS A 586 -3.84 -5.11 2.66
N ARG A 587 -3.40 -6.01 3.55
CA ARG A 587 -3.65 -5.88 5.00
C ARG A 587 -2.91 -4.67 5.57
N PHE A 588 -1.67 -4.46 5.14
CA PHE A 588 -0.86 -3.31 5.54
C PHE A 588 -1.48 -1.99 5.10
N ILE A 589 -1.85 -1.85 3.82
CA ILE A 589 -2.51 -0.65 3.30
C ILE A 589 -3.80 -0.37 4.09
N ARG A 590 -4.63 -1.39 4.29
CA ARG A 590 -5.87 -1.25 5.06
C ARG A 590 -5.62 -0.82 6.50
N PHE A 591 -4.63 -1.38 7.17
CA PHE A 591 -4.25 -1.02 8.54
C PHE A 591 -3.85 0.45 8.63
N VAL A 592 -2.97 0.91 7.73
CA VAL A 592 -2.53 2.32 7.68
C VAL A 592 -3.69 3.26 7.35
N GLU A 593 -4.55 2.90 6.40
CA GLU A 593 -5.73 3.70 6.03
C GLU A 593 -6.76 3.79 7.15
N GLN A 594 -7.01 2.70 7.87
CA GLN A 594 -7.94 2.69 8.99
C GLN A 594 -7.47 3.60 10.12
N ALA A 595 -6.20 3.49 10.51
CA ALA A 595 -5.61 4.35 11.53
C ALA A 595 -5.66 5.84 11.13
N LEU A 596 -5.37 6.16 9.86
CA LEU A 596 -5.52 7.52 9.33
C LEU A 596 -6.97 8.03 9.45
N GLN A 597 -7.96 7.21 9.11
CA GLN A 597 -9.37 7.60 9.20
C GLN A 597 -9.80 7.86 10.66
N GLU A 598 -9.35 7.02 11.59
CA GLU A 598 -9.64 7.18 13.02
C GLU A 598 -9.05 8.50 13.55
N GLU A 599 -7.80 8.83 13.23
CA GLU A 599 -7.19 10.09 13.65
C GLU A 599 -7.79 11.32 12.94
N LEU A 600 -8.16 11.22 11.66
CA LEU A 600 -8.85 12.30 10.95
C LEU A 600 -10.21 12.65 11.58
N GLN A 601 -10.91 11.67 12.16
CA GLN A 601 -12.17 11.89 12.89
C GLN A 601 -11.98 12.65 14.21
N LEU A 602 -10.79 12.57 14.81
CA LEU A 602 -10.44 13.31 16.03
C LEU A 602 -10.10 14.78 15.75
N ILE A 603 -9.79 15.15 14.51
CA ILE A 603 -9.52 16.55 14.11
C ILE A 603 -10.84 17.29 13.90
N ARG A 604 -11.25 18.08 14.91
CA ARG A 604 -12.45 18.93 14.93
C ARG A 604 -12.16 20.42 14.95
#